data_AF-A0A259PEP9-F1
#
_entry.id   AF-A0A259PEP9-F1
#
_cell.length_a   1.000
_cell.length_b   1.000
_cell.length_c   1.000
_cell.angle_alpha   90.00
_cell.angle_beta   90.00
_cell.angle_gamma   90.00
#
_symmetry.space_group_name_H-M   'P 1'
#
loop_
_entity.id
_entity.type
_entity.pdbx_description
1 polymer ?
#
loop_
_entity_poly.entity_id
_entity_poly.type
_entity_poly.pdbx_seq_one_letter_code
_entity_poly.pdbx_strand_id
1 'polypeptide(L)'
;MRASTRLGKMPSWQRTFVLLAILNCSLTGIAYLLGNEFGIYKALLGQHSVLVWHGIFAVLATMALGSVLPVHIKAGFHSKRKRVSGFSQLGLLLILCGSGLLLYYGPESLRDTTILTHWVTGNIFFGMFLMHTVMIPKWRASAKEKEH
;
A
#
# COMPACT_ATOMS: atom_id res chain seq x y z
N MET A 1 33.65 -10.17 -4.87
CA MET A 1 32.95 -9.34 -3.86
C MET A 1 31.90 -10.18 -3.14
N ARG A 2 32.10 -10.52 -1.86
CA ARG A 2 31.09 -11.23 -1.05
C ARG A 2 30.06 -10.21 -0.56
N ALA A 3 28.86 -10.24 -1.13
CA ALA A 3 27.74 -9.47 -0.60
C ALA A 3 27.34 -10.07 0.75
N SER A 4 27.66 -9.39 1.86
CA SER A 4 27.06 -9.70 3.14
C SER A 4 25.59 -9.28 3.08
N THR A 5 24.72 -10.21 2.72
CA THR A 5 23.27 -10.04 2.80
C THR A 5 22.86 -9.99 4.26
N ARG A 6 23.00 -8.81 4.88
CA ARG A 6 22.32 -8.52 6.15
C ARG A 6 20.84 -8.76 5.93
N LEU A 7 20.30 -9.80 6.58
CA LEU A 7 18.87 -10.15 6.53
C LEU A 7 18.04 -8.88 6.74
N GLY A 8 17.20 -8.54 5.76
CA GLY A 8 16.25 -7.42 5.84
C GLY A 8 16.71 -6.08 5.26
N LYS A 9 17.90 -5.95 4.65
CA LYS A 9 18.27 -4.73 3.89
C LYS A 9 17.66 -4.77 2.48
N MET A 10 16.54 -4.07 2.30
CA MET A 10 15.90 -3.91 0.99
C MET A 10 16.76 -3.03 0.06
N PRO A 11 16.98 -3.43 -1.20
CA PRO A 11 17.59 -2.56 -2.22
C PRO A 11 16.85 -1.23 -2.36
N SER A 12 17.58 -0.13 -2.57
CA SER A 12 17.00 1.21 -2.69
C SER A 12 16.01 1.34 -3.85
N TRP A 13 16.31 0.70 -4.98
CA TRP A 13 15.42 0.69 -6.15
C TRP A 13 14.09 -0.01 -5.83
N GLN A 14 14.14 -1.16 -5.16
CA GLN A 14 12.96 -1.94 -4.81
C GLN A 14 12.08 -1.18 -3.81
N ARG A 15 12.71 -0.52 -2.82
CA ARG A 15 12.01 0.36 -1.89
C ARG A 15 11.31 1.50 -2.62
N THR A 16 12.00 2.15 -3.54
CA THR A 16 11.46 3.28 -4.30
C THR A 16 10.29 2.83 -5.17
N PHE A 17 10.44 1.69 -5.85
CA PHE A 17 9.38 1.08 -6.65
C PHE A 17 8.12 0.79 -5.82
N VAL A 18 8.26 0.16 -4.64
CA VAL A 18 7.13 -0.11 -3.74
C VAL A 18 6.44 1.17 -3.28
N LEU A 19 7.22 2.17 -2.88
CA LEU A 19 6.68 3.46 -2.46
C LEU A 19 5.90 4.13 -3.59
N LEU A 20 6.50 4.25 -4.78
CA LEU A 20 5.84 4.89 -5.92
C LEU A 20 4.60 4.13 -6.38
N ALA A 21 4.64 2.81 -6.44
CA ALA A 21 3.50 2.01 -6.87
C ALA A 21 2.31 2.14 -5.91
N ILE A 22 2.56 1.98 -4.60
CA ILE A 22 1.50 2.10 -3.58
C ILE A 22 0.98 3.54 -3.50
N LEU A 23 1.86 4.55 -3.49
CA LEU A 23 1.44 5.96 -3.42
C LEU A 23 0.58 6.34 -4.62
N ASN A 24 0.99 6.02 -5.84
CA ASN A 24 0.20 6.36 -7.03
C ASN A 24 -1.14 5.60 -7.07
N CYS A 25 -1.17 4.33 -6.67
CA CYS A 25 -2.41 3.56 -6.54
C CYS A 25 -3.37 4.22 -5.55
N SER A 26 -2.89 4.58 -4.36
CA SER A 26 -3.73 5.25 -3.35
C SER A 26 -4.18 6.64 -3.77
N LEU A 27 -3.30 7.45 -4.37
CA LEU A 27 -3.64 8.81 -4.81
C LEU A 27 -4.67 8.81 -5.94
N THR A 28 -4.52 7.93 -6.92
CA THR A 28 -5.51 7.77 -8.01
C THR A 28 -6.84 7.23 -7.49
N GLY A 29 -6.83 6.32 -6.51
CA GLY A 29 -8.04 5.86 -5.83
C GLY A 29 -8.76 6.98 -5.10
N ILE A 30 -8.04 7.77 -4.27
CA ILE A 30 -8.60 8.93 -3.56
C ILE A 30 -9.12 9.97 -4.56
N ALA A 31 -8.38 10.26 -5.62
CA ALA A 31 -8.84 11.15 -6.68
C ALA A 31 -10.18 10.67 -7.26
N TYR A 32 -10.26 9.40 -7.64
CA TYR A 32 -11.51 8.83 -8.17
C TYR A 32 -12.65 8.87 -7.14
N LEU A 33 -12.38 8.62 -5.86
CA LEU A 33 -13.39 8.74 -4.78
C LEU A 33 -13.97 10.16 -4.72
N LEU A 34 -13.10 11.16 -4.66
CA LEU A 34 -13.51 12.56 -4.54
C LEU A 34 -14.36 12.99 -5.74
N GLY A 35 -13.96 12.58 -6.96
CA GLY A 35 -14.69 12.94 -8.18
C GLY A 35 -15.98 12.16 -8.40
N ASN A 36 -15.95 10.85 -8.17
CA ASN A 36 -17.07 9.95 -8.46
C ASN A 36 -18.13 9.98 -7.36
N GLU A 37 -17.72 9.83 -6.10
CA GLU A 37 -18.64 9.69 -4.96
C GLU A 37 -19.04 11.06 -4.41
N PHE A 38 -18.07 11.94 -4.17
CA PHE A 38 -18.32 13.25 -3.56
C PHE A 38 -18.59 14.37 -4.58
N GLY A 39 -18.46 14.09 -5.88
CA GLY A 39 -18.69 15.06 -6.96
C GLY A 39 -17.67 16.20 -7.05
N ILE A 40 -16.58 16.14 -6.29
CA ILE A 40 -15.53 17.17 -6.23
C ILE A 40 -14.72 17.13 -7.53
N TYR A 41 -14.73 18.22 -8.31
CA TYR A 41 -14.08 18.27 -9.63
C TYR A 41 -14.41 17.04 -10.50
N LYS A 42 -15.68 16.61 -10.50
CA LYS A 42 -16.16 15.40 -11.21
C LYS A 42 -15.67 15.29 -12.64
N ALA A 43 -15.65 16.42 -13.38
CA ALA A 43 -15.19 16.49 -14.75
C ALA A 43 -13.72 16.09 -14.96
N LEU A 44 -12.89 16.12 -13.91
CA LEU A 44 -11.47 15.73 -13.97
C LEU A 44 -11.22 14.45 -13.18
N LEU A 45 -11.69 14.39 -11.93
CA LEU A 45 -11.35 13.35 -10.98
C LEU A 45 -12.25 12.11 -11.10
N GLY A 46 -13.52 12.30 -11.49
CA GLY A 46 -14.50 11.21 -11.67
C GLY A 46 -14.44 10.57 -13.06
N GLN A 47 -13.45 10.92 -13.88
CA GLN A 47 -13.30 10.35 -15.22
C GLN A 47 -12.85 8.89 -15.16
N HIS A 48 -13.32 8.09 -16.12
CA HIS A 48 -12.87 6.71 -16.30
C HIS A 48 -11.34 6.59 -16.49
N SER A 49 -10.69 7.60 -17.06
CA SER A 49 -9.23 7.66 -17.21
C SER A 49 -8.49 7.54 -15.87
N VAL A 50 -9.01 8.17 -14.80
CA VAL A 50 -8.44 8.09 -13.45
C VAL A 50 -8.58 6.67 -12.89
N LEU A 51 -9.72 6.03 -13.13
CA LEU A 51 -9.95 4.64 -12.74
C LEU A 51 -9.03 3.66 -13.49
N VAL A 52 -8.77 3.89 -14.78
CA VAL A 52 -7.81 3.10 -15.57
C VAL A 52 -6.41 3.21 -14.98
N TRP A 53 -5.96 4.44 -14.67
CA TRP A 53 -4.67 4.63 -14.01
C TRP A 53 -4.59 3.96 -12.64
N HIS A 54 -5.67 4.02 -11.86
CA HIS A 54 -5.76 3.30 -10.59
C HIS A 54 -5.56 1.79 -10.78
N GLY A 55 -6.23 1.18 -11.77
CA GLY A 55 -6.04 -0.23 -12.11
C GLY A 55 -4.59 -0.58 -12.51
N ILE A 56 -3.96 0.25 -13.34
CA ILE A 56 -2.55 0.06 -13.73
C ILE A 56 -1.64 0.11 -12.49
N PHE A 57 -1.80 1.12 -11.64
CA PHE A 57 -1.00 1.23 -10.43
C PHE A 57 -1.31 0.14 -9.41
N ALA A 58 -2.54 -0.39 -9.36
CA ALA A 58 -2.90 -1.52 -8.51
C ALA A 58 -2.15 -2.81 -8.93
N VAL A 59 -2.02 -3.05 -10.24
CA VAL A 59 -1.19 -4.16 -10.76
C VAL A 59 0.27 -3.96 -10.36
N LEU A 60 0.83 -2.78 -10.60
CA LEU A 60 2.22 -2.46 -10.23
C LEU A 60 2.45 -2.59 -8.71
N ALA A 61 1.49 -2.15 -7.88
CA ALA A 61 1.57 -2.26 -6.43
C ALA A 61 1.53 -3.73 -5.96
N THR A 62 0.72 -4.57 -6.62
CA THR A 62 0.66 -6.00 -6.34
C THR A 62 1.97 -6.70 -6.71
N MET A 63 2.56 -6.37 -7.86
CA MET A 63 3.89 -6.86 -8.24
C MET A 63 4.97 -6.41 -7.26
N ALA A 64 4.92 -5.13 -6.84
CA ALA A 64 5.84 -4.58 -5.85
C ALA A 64 5.73 -5.32 -4.51
N LEU A 65 4.52 -5.58 -4.03
CA LEU A 65 4.26 -6.37 -2.83
C LEU A 65 4.86 -7.77 -2.95
N GLY A 66 4.56 -8.48 -4.06
CA GLY A 66 5.08 -9.82 -4.32
C GLY A 66 6.61 -9.89 -4.31
N SER A 67 7.29 -8.85 -4.83
CA SER A 67 8.75 -8.79 -4.82
C SER A 67 9.35 -8.67 -3.40
N VAL A 68 8.62 -8.07 -2.46
CA VAL A 68 9.11 -7.72 -1.12
C VAL A 68 8.70 -8.78 -0.08
N LEU A 69 7.55 -9.43 -0.27
CA LEU A 69 6.90 -10.26 0.72
C LEU A 69 7.81 -11.34 1.35
N PRO A 70 8.56 -12.15 0.58
CA PRO A 70 9.35 -13.25 1.15
C PRO A 70 10.49 -12.75 2.05
N VAL A 71 11.15 -11.66 1.66
CA VAL A 71 12.29 -11.10 2.39
C VAL A 71 11.82 -10.28 3.59
N HIS A 72 10.74 -9.51 3.42
CA HIS A 72 10.24 -8.60 4.43
C HIS A 72 9.48 -9.32 5.54
N ILE A 73 8.67 -10.33 5.22
CA ILE A 73 8.02 -11.17 6.24
C ILE A 73 9.08 -11.93 7.04
N LYS A 74 10.07 -12.57 6.38
CA LYS A 74 11.13 -13.30 7.08
C LYS A 74 11.90 -12.39 8.04
N ALA A 75 12.28 -11.19 7.58
CA ALA A 75 12.96 -10.21 8.41
C ALA A 75 12.07 -9.67 9.56
N GLY A 76 10.80 -9.37 9.29
CA GLY A 76 9.84 -8.88 10.28
C GLY A 76 9.49 -9.93 11.34
N PHE A 77 9.45 -11.20 10.94
CA PHE A 77 9.33 -12.31 11.87
C PHE A 77 10.56 -12.36 12.79
N HIS A 78 11.78 -12.42 12.29
CA HIS A 78 12.95 -12.46 13.17
C HIS A 78 13.13 -11.21 14.06
N SER A 79 12.74 -10.02 13.59
CA SER A 79 12.93 -8.75 14.29
C SER A 79 11.94 -8.49 15.43
N LYS A 80 10.77 -9.14 15.45
CA LYS A 80 9.60 -8.83 16.33
C LYS A 80 9.07 -7.39 16.24
N ARG A 81 9.79 -6.47 15.61
CA ARG A 81 9.44 -5.05 15.46
C ARG A 81 8.42 -4.86 14.32
N LYS A 82 7.43 -3.98 14.54
CA LYS A 82 6.40 -3.59 13.55
C LYS A 82 5.57 -4.73 12.95
N ARG A 83 5.55 -5.93 13.56
CA ARG A 83 4.77 -7.08 13.04
C ARG A 83 3.27 -6.77 12.90
N VAL A 84 2.67 -6.16 13.93
CA VAL A 84 1.23 -5.82 13.93
C VAL A 84 0.90 -4.90 12.75
N SER A 85 1.69 -3.84 12.56
CA SER A 85 1.50 -2.91 11.44
C SER A 85 1.74 -3.58 10.08
N GLY A 86 2.76 -4.44 9.94
CA GLY A 86 3.00 -5.15 8.68
C GLY A 86 1.91 -6.17 8.32
N PHE A 87 1.47 -6.99 9.28
CA PHE A 87 0.44 -8.01 9.04
C PHE A 87 -0.94 -7.39 8.84
N SER A 88 -1.29 -6.33 9.56
CA SER A 88 -2.54 -5.60 9.33
C SER A 88 -2.58 -5.01 7.92
N GLN A 89 -1.49 -4.39 7.45
CA GLN A 89 -1.41 -3.89 6.08
C GLN A 89 -1.51 -5.01 5.03
N LEU A 90 -0.92 -6.17 5.28
CA LEU A 90 -1.07 -7.32 4.39
C LEU A 90 -2.54 -7.79 4.33
N GLY A 91 -3.23 -7.85 5.46
CA GLY A 91 -4.65 -8.18 5.52
C GLY A 91 -5.51 -7.17 4.75
N LEU A 92 -5.26 -5.87 4.95
CA LEU A 92 -5.97 -4.80 4.21
C LEU A 92 -5.72 -4.89 2.71
N LEU A 93 -4.49 -5.20 2.27
CA LEU A 93 -4.17 -5.40 0.86
C LEU A 93 -4.89 -6.61 0.27
N LEU A 94 -5.03 -7.70 1.01
CA LEU A 94 -5.82 -8.87 0.56
C LEU A 94 -7.29 -8.50 0.38
N ILE A 95 -7.87 -7.73 1.31
CA ILE A 95 -9.24 -7.23 1.19
C ILE A 95 -9.37 -6.30 -0.02
N LEU A 96 -8.39 -5.42 -0.27
CA LEU A 96 -8.38 -4.53 -1.44
C LEU A 96 -8.30 -5.28 -2.76
N CYS A 97 -7.42 -6.28 -2.88
CA CYS A 97 -7.35 -7.12 -4.07
C CYS A 97 -8.66 -7.90 -4.27
N GLY A 98 -9.19 -8.51 -3.20
CA GLY A 98 -10.43 -9.28 -3.26
C GLY A 98 -11.64 -8.42 -3.64
N SER A 99 -11.80 -7.26 -3.02
CA SER A 99 -12.86 -6.31 -3.36
C SER A 99 -12.68 -5.73 -4.76
N GLY A 100 -11.46 -5.42 -5.20
CA GLY A 100 -11.19 -4.98 -6.58
C GLY A 100 -11.58 -6.03 -7.63
N LEU A 101 -11.29 -7.31 -7.36
CA LEU A 101 -11.75 -8.42 -8.21
C LEU A 101 -13.27 -8.56 -8.20
N LEU A 102 -13.92 -8.45 -7.03
CA LEU A 102 -15.38 -8.48 -6.93
C LEU A 102 -16.06 -7.30 -7.64
N LEU A 103 -15.43 -6.12 -7.68
CA LEU A 103 -15.98 -4.98 -8.44
C LEU A 103 -15.99 -5.23 -9.96
N TYR A 104 -15.09 -6.07 -10.44
CA TYR A 104 -14.94 -6.40 -11.85
C TYR A 104 -15.69 -7.67 -12.25
N TYR A 105 -15.64 -8.71 -11.41
CA TYR A 105 -16.14 -10.06 -11.71
C TYR A 105 -17.25 -10.55 -10.77
N GLY A 106 -17.56 -9.79 -9.71
CA GLY A 106 -18.54 -10.19 -8.69
C GLY A 106 -19.99 -9.98 -9.13
N PRO A 107 -20.95 -10.61 -8.44
CA PRO A 107 -22.37 -10.46 -8.70
C PRO A 107 -22.86 -9.06 -8.34
N GLU A 108 -23.87 -8.58 -9.06
CA GLU A 108 -24.47 -7.24 -8.85
C GLU A 108 -25.00 -7.05 -7.41
N SER A 109 -25.55 -8.11 -6.81
CA SER A 109 -26.09 -8.08 -5.43
C SER A 109 -25.07 -7.72 -4.35
N LEU A 110 -23.76 -7.90 -4.63
CA LEU A 110 -22.69 -7.55 -3.69
C LEU A 110 -22.03 -6.21 -4.04
N ARG A 111 -22.42 -5.56 -5.15
CA ARG A 111 -21.69 -4.43 -5.72
C ARG A 111 -21.57 -3.26 -4.75
N ASP A 112 -22.67 -2.79 -4.17
CA ASP A 112 -22.67 -1.62 -3.27
C ASP A 112 -21.81 -1.85 -2.02
N THR A 113 -21.99 -3.02 -1.39
CA THR A 113 -21.17 -3.43 -0.25
C THR A 113 -19.69 -3.53 -0.62
N THR A 114 -19.38 -4.01 -1.82
CA THR A 114 -18.00 -4.13 -2.31
C THR A 114 -17.39 -2.75 -2.57
N ILE A 115 -18.14 -1.82 -3.17
CA ILE A 115 -17.71 -0.43 -3.39
C ILE A 115 -17.34 0.21 -2.04
N LEU A 116 -18.26 0.17 -1.07
CA LEU A 116 -18.03 0.74 0.26
C LEU A 116 -16.83 0.09 0.95
N THR A 117 -16.74 -1.23 0.91
CA THR A 117 -15.62 -1.99 1.50
C THR A 117 -14.29 -1.58 0.87
N HIS A 118 -14.24 -1.44 -0.45
CA HIS A 118 -13.03 -1.05 -1.15
C HIS A 118 -12.60 0.37 -0.77
N TRP A 119 -13.55 1.31 -0.72
CA TRP A 119 -13.28 2.70 -0.34
C TRP A 119 -12.75 2.84 1.08
N VAL A 120 -13.47 2.29 2.05
CA VAL A 120 -13.10 2.38 3.48
C VAL A 120 -11.75 1.71 3.71
N THR A 121 -11.58 0.49 3.20
CA THR A 121 -10.34 -0.28 3.35
C THR A 121 -9.16 0.45 2.70
N GLY A 122 -9.35 1.06 1.52
CA GLY A 122 -8.31 1.76 0.77
C GLY A 122 -7.76 2.96 1.53
N ASN A 123 -8.65 3.76 2.12
CA ASN A 123 -8.28 4.92 2.92
C ASN A 123 -7.58 4.52 4.23
N ILE A 124 -8.09 3.51 4.94
CA ILE A 124 -7.44 2.97 6.15
C ILE A 124 -6.03 2.46 5.81
N PHE A 125 -5.90 1.66 4.76
CA PHE A 125 -4.63 1.14 4.29
C PHE A 125 -3.64 2.26 3.99
N PHE A 126 -4.06 3.29 3.26
CA PHE A 126 -3.20 4.41 2.90
C PHE A 126 -2.68 5.17 4.13
N GLY A 127 -3.57 5.49 5.09
CA GLY A 127 -3.17 6.12 6.35
C GLY A 127 -2.16 5.27 7.13
N MET A 128 -2.42 3.96 7.24
CA MET A 128 -1.49 3.03 7.90
C MET A 128 -0.16 2.91 7.16
N PHE A 129 -0.16 2.97 5.82
CA PHE A 129 1.04 2.94 5.00
C PHE A 129 1.93 4.15 5.21
N LEU A 130 1.36 5.36 5.24
CA LEU A 130 2.10 6.57 5.57
C LEU A 130 2.70 6.49 6.98
N MET A 131 1.94 5.99 7.96
CA MET A 131 2.45 5.79 9.31
C MET A 131 3.60 4.77 9.36
N HIS A 132 3.46 3.64 8.66
CA HIS A 132 4.46 2.57 8.64
C HIS A 132 5.80 3.02 8.03
N THR A 133 5.73 3.86 6.99
CA THR A 133 6.85 4.24 6.12
C THR A 133 7.48 5.60 6.44
N VAL A 134 6.67 6.62 6.76
CA VAL A 134 7.09 8.02 6.98
C VAL A 134 7.15 8.37 8.47
N MET A 135 6.12 8.02 9.24
CA MET A 135 5.93 8.50 10.62
C MET A 135 6.55 7.62 11.71
N ILE A 136 7.42 6.67 11.38
CA ILE A 136 8.28 6.05 12.38
C ILE A 136 9.68 6.59 12.13
N PRO A 137 10.05 7.72 12.77
CA PRO A 137 11.35 8.33 12.63
C PRO A 137 12.42 7.31 12.93
N LYS A 138 13.51 7.43 12.18
CA LYS A 138 14.76 6.74 12.43
C LYS A 138 15.08 6.86 13.92
N TRP A 139 14.91 5.76 14.67
CA TRP A 139 15.57 5.51 15.96
C TRP A 139 17.10 5.32 15.76
N ARG A 140 17.70 6.10 14.84
CA ARG A 140 19.13 6.16 14.54
C ARG A 140 19.81 7.34 15.23
N ALA A 141 19.07 8.20 15.93
CA ALA A 141 19.64 9.27 16.73
C ALA A 141 20.06 8.79 18.14
N SER A 142 19.29 7.89 18.76
CA SER A 142 19.53 7.49 20.16
C SER A 142 20.72 6.55 20.40
N ALA A 143 21.43 6.11 19.34
CA ALA A 143 22.64 5.28 19.46
C ALA A 143 23.94 6.09 19.35
N LYS A 144 23.87 7.39 19.00
CA LYS A 144 25.05 8.26 18.89
C LYS A 144 25.25 9.20 20.09
N GLU A 145 24.33 9.16 21.05
CA GLU A 145 24.35 10.00 22.26
C GLU A 145 24.80 9.22 23.51
N LYS A 146 25.30 7.99 23.34
CA LYS A 146 25.90 7.19 24.42
C LYS A 146 27.42 7.01 24.27
N GLU A 147 28.05 7.76 23.36
CA GLU A 147 29.51 7.76 23.13
C GLU A 147 30.13 9.16 23.31
N HIS A 148 29.45 10.07 24.01
CA HIS A 148 30.03 11.33 24.46
C HIS A 148 29.83 11.49 25.96
#